data_AF-A0AAU3DX28-F1
#
_entry.id   AF-A0AAU3DX28-F1
#
_cell.length_a   1.000
_cell.length_b   1.000
_cell.length_c   1.000
_cell.angle_alpha   90.00
_cell.angle_beta   90.00
_cell.angle_gamma   90.00
#
_symmetry.space_group_name_H-M   'P 1'
#
loop_
_entity.id
_entity.type
_entity.pdbx_description
1 polymer ?
#
loop_
_entity_poly.entity_id
_entity_poly.type
_entity_poly.pdbx_seq_one_letter_code
_entity_poly.pdbx_strand_id
1 'polypeptide(L)'
;MATVLWLADVLRAAGVQVVEEGDWRNRARPGDFAPIGVLWHHTASTSSATNPHPALNICINGRSDLAGPLCQALVDYNGVFHLISAGRCNHAGASRGSGPIPAGDGNTLMIGWEIDYNGVNQEMTSAQYSACVAATAAVLTRLGRDASHARGHRETSTSGKIDPSFIDLDVMRADVAARMSGGSAWSTIVDNTTAGRFTASANWGVSSYSGQRYGADYRYADPVQSSDVAWYRVNVPATGSYRIDAWWPANAGYNSATPYIVATTAGNRTVNVDQRATGGQWRSLGTFALPAGDANRVGVSRWTSAAGLVIADAVRLTRIA
;
A
#
# COMPACT_ATOMS: atom_id res chain seq x y z
N MET A 1 -19.99 -27.98 -6.78
CA MET A 1 -18.79 -27.33 -6.21
C MET A 1 -19.20 -26.00 -5.62
N ALA A 2 -18.61 -25.58 -4.49
CA ALA A 2 -18.87 -24.24 -3.98
C ALA A 2 -18.37 -23.20 -4.99
N THR A 3 -19.01 -22.04 -5.05
CA THR A 3 -18.59 -20.89 -5.84
C THR A 3 -18.66 -19.64 -4.99
N VAL A 4 -17.88 -18.62 -5.37
CA VAL A 4 -17.84 -17.30 -4.74
C VAL A 4 -18.54 -16.27 -5.62
N LEU A 5 -19.75 -16.58 -6.09
CA LEU A 5 -20.55 -15.64 -6.90
C LEU A 5 -20.86 -14.33 -6.18
N TRP A 6 -20.77 -14.32 -4.84
CA TRP A 6 -20.90 -13.14 -3.99
C TRP A 6 -19.66 -12.22 -4.02
N LEU A 7 -18.55 -12.65 -4.65
CA LEU A 7 -17.26 -11.96 -4.55
C LEU A 7 -17.33 -10.52 -5.06
N ALA A 8 -17.94 -10.30 -6.22
CA ALA A 8 -18.06 -8.97 -6.82
C ALA A 8 -18.78 -7.98 -5.89
N ASP A 9 -19.88 -8.40 -5.28
CA ASP A 9 -20.68 -7.55 -4.38
C ASP A 9 -19.94 -7.27 -3.08
N VAL A 10 -19.26 -8.28 -2.52
CA VAL A 10 -18.45 -8.13 -1.29
C VAL A 10 -17.30 -7.16 -1.51
N LEU A 11 -16.60 -7.24 -2.63
CA LEU A 11 -15.50 -6.33 -2.96
C LEU A 11 -16.00 -4.89 -3.18
N ARG A 12 -17.06 -4.71 -3.97
CA ARG A 12 -17.66 -3.39 -4.22
C ARG A 12 -18.15 -2.74 -2.93
N ALA A 13 -18.81 -3.50 -2.04
CA ALA A 13 -19.26 -3.01 -0.74
C ALA A 13 -18.10 -2.57 0.17
N ALA A 14 -16.91 -3.16 -0.01
CA ALA A 14 -15.69 -2.78 0.70
C ALA A 14 -14.99 -1.53 0.11
N GLY A 15 -15.52 -0.96 -0.97
CA GLY A 15 -14.95 0.19 -1.69
C GLY A 15 -13.89 -0.20 -2.72
N VAL A 16 -13.77 -1.48 -3.07
CA VAL A 16 -12.81 -1.97 -4.08
C VAL A 16 -13.40 -1.79 -5.48
N GLN A 17 -12.61 -1.27 -6.41
CA GLN A 17 -12.99 -1.18 -7.82
C GLN A 17 -12.90 -2.57 -8.46
N VAL A 18 -13.95 -2.97 -9.18
CA VAL A 18 -14.10 -4.33 -9.71
C VAL A 18 -14.44 -4.31 -11.20
N VAL A 19 -13.69 -5.08 -11.98
CA VAL A 19 -13.98 -5.45 -13.38
C VAL A 19 -14.31 -6.94 -13.42
N GLU A 20 -15.38 -7.31 -14.11
CA GLU A 20 -15.82 -8.70 -14.28
C GLU A 20 -15.34 -9.24 -15.64
N GLU A 21 -14.42 -10.21 -15.67
CA GLU A 21 -13.74 -10.64 -16.89
C GLU A 21 -14.46 -11.78 -17.63
N GLY A 22 -15.28 -11.39 -18.61
CA GLY A 22 -16.03 -12.33 -19.45
C GLY A 22 -16.86 -13.29 -18.61
N ASP A 23 -16.68 -14.60 -18.85
CA ASP A 23 -17.44 -15.66 -18.17
C ASP A 23 -16.89 -16.05 -16.77
N TRP A 24 -16.40 -15.08 -16.00
CA TRP A 24 -15.76 -15.33 -14.70
C TRP A 24 -16.67 -16.11 -13.72
N ARG A 25 -17.99 -15.95 -13.84
CA ARG A 25 -18.99 -16.60 -12.98
C ARG A 25 -19.03 -18.12 -13.17
N ASN A 26 -18.67 -18.61 -14.35
CA ASN A 26 -18.68 -20.04 -14.69
C ASN A 26 -17.26 -20.62 -14.89
N ARG A 27 -16.24 -19.77 -14.98
CA ARG A 27 -14.83 -20.19 -15.11
C ARG A 27 -14.36 -20.85 -13.82
N ALA A 28 -13.85 -22.09 -13.92
CA ALA A 28 -13.28 -22.84 -12.81
C ALA A 28 -12.44 -24.03 -13.30
N ARG A 29 -11.56 -24.55 -12.45
CA ARG A 29 -10.91 -25.86 -12.64
C ARG A 29 -11.71 -26.99 -12.01
N PRO A 30 -11.59 -28.23 -12.49
CA PRO A 30 -12.15 -29.40 -11.82
C PRO A 30 -11.55 -29.61 -10.42
N GLY A 31 -12.36 -30.12 -9.49
CA GLY A 31 -11.97 -30.46 -8.12
C GLY A 31 -12.70 -29.64 -7.06
N ASP A 32 -12.50 -29.99 -5.79
CA ASP A 32 -13.20 -29.31 -4.70
C ASP A 32 -12.74 -27.86 -4.53
N PHE A 33 -13.66 -27.04 -4.03
CA PHE A 33 -13.42 -25.66 -3.65
C PHE A 33 -14.20 -25.38 -2.38
N ALA A 34 -13.48 -25.07 -1.30
CA ALA A 34 -14.03 -24.81 0.02
C ALA A 34 -13.12 -23.81 0.74
N PRO A 35 -13.10 -22.54 0.29
CA PRO A 35 -12.12 -21.59 0.74
C PRO A 35 -12.34 -21.23 2.21
N ILE A 36 -11.25 -21.29 2.98
CA ILE A 36 -11.15 -20.86 4.38
C ILE A 36 -10.15 -19.71 4.55
N GLY A 37 -9.50 -19.26 3.49
CA GLY A 37 -8.51 -18.19 3.55
C GLY A 37 -8.33 -17.46 2.23
N VAL A 38 -7.42 -16.48 2.25
CA VAL A 38 -7.06 -15.68 1.09
C VAL A 38 -5.54 -15.71 0.91
N LEU A 39 -5.08 -15.95 -0.31
CA LEU A 39 -3.66 -16.10 -0.65
C LEU A 39 -3.23 -14.98 -1.61
N TRP A 40 -2.23 -14.20 -1.20
CA TRP A 40 -1.63 -13.14 -2.01
C TRP A 40 -0.44 -13.69 -2.78
N HIS A 41 -0.37 -13.34 -4.06
CA HIS A 41 0.70 -13.65 -4.99
C HIS A 41 1.23 -12.34 -5.60
N HIS A 42 2.38 -12.40 -6.26
CA HIS A 42 2.73 -11.42 -7.28
C HIS A 42 2.96 -12.12 -8.61
N THR A 43 2.61 -11.46 -9.70
CA THR A 43 2.60 -12.08 -11.04
C THR A 43 3.97 -12.21 -11.69
N ALA A 44 5.00 -11.59 -11.09
CA ALA A 44 6.32 -11.38 -11.68
C ALA A 44 6.31 -10.55 -12.98
N SER A 45 5.20 -9.87 -13.29
CA SER A 45 5.06 -8.99 -14.45
C SER A 45 5.25 -7.53 -14.07
N THR A 46 6.04 -6.78 -14.86
CA THR A 46 6.21 -5.34 -14.65
C THR A 46 4.96 -4.60 -15.14
N SER A 47 4.21 -4.01 -14.21
CA SER A 47 3.01 -3.21 -14.49
C SER A 47 3.30 -1.71 -14.44
N SER A 48 2.42 -0.89 -15.00
CA SER A 48 2.52 0.58 -14.95
C SER A 48 1.16 1.22 -15.17
N ALA A 49 1.04 2.53 -14.97
CA ALA A 49 -0.22 3.24 -15.25
C ALA A 49 -0.71 3.10 -16.71
N THR A 50 0.20 2.95 -17.68
CA THR A 50 -0.12 2.79 -19.11
C THR A 50 -0.28 1.33 -19.55
N ASN A 51 0.14 0.38 -18.71
CA ASN A 51 -0.08 -1.05 -18.90
C ASN A 51 -0.37 -1.67 -17.52
N PRO A 52 -1.59 -1.50 -16.99
CA PRO A 52 -1.86 -1.75 -15.58
C PRO A 52 -2.01 -3.23 -15.23
N HIS A 53 -2.41 -4.08 -16.19
CA HIS A 53 -2.70 -5.49 -15.94
C HIS A 53 -1.99 -6.44 -16.94
N PRO A 54 -0.65 -6.39 -17.05
CA PRO A 54 0.11 -7.17 -18.03
C PRO A 54 -0.10 -8.69 -17.92
N ALA A 55 -0.39 -9.22 -16.72
CA ALA A 55 -0.56 -10.65 -16.52
C ALA A 55 -2.01 -11.15 -16.70
N LEU A 56 -2.97 -10.26 -17.02
CA LEU A 56 -4.40 -10.59 -17.06
C LEU A 56 -4.72 -11.78 -17.97
N ASN A 57 -4.20 -11.77 -19.20
CA ASN A 57 -4.47 -12.85 -20.15
C ASN A 57 -3.89 -14.21 -19.67
N ILE A 58 -2.72 -14.19 -19.03
CA ILE A 58 -2.09 -15.39 -18.45
C ILE A 58 -2.91 -15.87 -17.24
N CYS A 59 -3.42 -14.96 -16.41
CA CYS A 59 -4.24 -15.33 -15.26
C CYS A 59 -5.57 -15.96 -15.68
N ILE A 60 -6.17 -15.50 -16.78
CA ILE A 60 -7.41 -16.05 -17.34
C ILE A 60 -7.17 -17.42 -17.98
N ASN A 61 -6.22 -17.50 -18.93
CA ASN A 61 -6.07 -18.66 -19.82
C ASN A 61 -5.04 -19.68 -19.32
N GLY A 62 -4.16 -19.25 -18.43
CA GLY A 62 -3.00 -20.03 -18.00
C GLY A 62 -1.83 -19.92 -18.96
N ARG A 63 -0.94 -20.89 -18.84
CA ARG A 63 0.28 -21.07 -19.62
C ARG A 63 0.41 -22.53 -20.06
N SER A 64 1.37 -22.82 -20.93
CA SER A 64 1.52 -24.15 -21.54
C SER A 64 1.70 -25.29 -20.53
N ASP A 65 2.34 -25.02 -19.38
CA ASP A 65 2.55 -25.97 -18.28
C ASP A 65 1.45 -25.94 -17.21
N LEU A 66 0.56 -24.95 -17.22
CA LEU A 66 -0.47 -24.77 -16.20
C LEU A 66 -1.70 -24.06 -16.77
N ALA A 67 -2.74 -24.83 -17.09
CA ALA A 67 -3.97 -24.27 -17.63
C ALA A 67 -4.73 -23.42 -16.58
N GLY A 68 -5.29 -22.31 -17.04
CA GLY A 68 -6.05 -21.36 -16.21
C GLY A 68 -7.44 -21.87 -15.84
N PRO A 69 -8.17 -21.13 -14.97
CA PRO A 69 -7.76 -19.87 -14.36
C PRO A 69 -6.67 -20.05 -13.29
N LEU A 70 -5.77 -19.06 -13.20
CA LEU A 70 -4.65 -19.06 -12.24
C LEU A 70 -4.92 -18.23 -10.98
N CYS A 71 -6.11 -17.63 -10.86
CA CYS A 71 -6.56 -16.96 -9.65
C CYS A 71 -8.04 -16.60 -9.76
N GLN A 72 -8.63 -16.22 -8.63
CA GLN A 72 -10.00 -15.71 -8.60
C GLN A 72 -10.04 -14.23 -9.00
N ALA A 73 -9.01 -13.45 -8.64
CA ALA A 73 -8.85 -12.09 -9.15
C ALA A 73 -7.39 -11.71 -9.39
N LEU A 74 -7.18 -10.88 -10.41
CA LEU A 74 -5.95 -10.13 -10.61
C LEU A 74 -6.12 -8.68 -10.12
N VAL A 75 -5.07 -8.11 -9.54
CA VAL A 75 -5.06 -6.74 -9.03
C VAL A 75 -4.09 -5.90 -9.87
N ASP A 76 -4.64 -4.98 -10.66
CA ASP A 76 -3.87 -4.15 -11.59
C ASP A 76 -3.00 -3.10 -10.87
N TYR A 77 -2.15 -2.37 -11.60
CA TYR A 77 -1.28 -1.32 -11.08
C TYR A 77 -2.02 -0.25 -10.25
N ASN A 78 -3.28 0.03 -10.57
CA ASN A 78 -4.12 1.04 -9.94
C ASN A 78 -4.94 0.49 -8.76
N GLY A 79 -4.82 -0.80 -8.44
CA GLY A 79 -5.59 -1.46 -7.37
C GLY A 79 -6.99 -1.90 -7.79
N VAL A 80 -7.28 -2.00 -9.09
CA VAL A 80 -8.53 -2.53 -9.63
C VAL A 80 -8.50 -4.06 -9.63
N PHE A 81 -9.55 -4.67 -9.11
CA PHE A 81 -9.72 -6.12 -9.09
C PHE A 81 -10.42 -6.61 -10.36
N HIS A 82 -9.71 -7.34 -11.19
CA HIS A 82 -10.23 -8.06 -12.35
C HIS A 82 -10.65 -9.47 -11.91
N LEU A 83 -11.96 -9.73 -11.79
CA LEU A 83 -12.49 -11.03 -11.38
C LEU A 83 -12.44 -12.02 -12.55
N ILE A 84 -11.72 -13.12 -12.33
CA ILE A 84 -11.40 -14.11 -13.35
C ILE A 84 -12.17 -15.40 -13.13
N SER A 85 -12.45 -15.79 -11.89
CA SER A 85 -13.09 -17.07 -11.59
C SER A 85 -13.90 -17.00 -10.31
N ALA A 86 -15.13 -17.52 -10.35
CA ALA A 86 -15.95 -17.75 -9.18
C ALA A 86 -15.70 -19.12 -8.53
N GLY A 87 -14.83 -19.97 -9.11
CA GLY A 87 -14.57 -21.32 -8.62
C GLY A 87 -13.08 -21.59 -8.34
N ARG A 88 -12.75 -22.88 -8.28
CA ARG A 88 -11.39 -23.39 -8.08
C ARG A 88 -10.43 -22.86 -9.16
N CYS A 89 -9.23 -22.47 -8.76
CA CYS A 89 -8.16 -22.02 -9.66
C CYS A 89 -6.87 -22.80 -9.42
N ASN A 90 -5.94 -22.79 -10.37
CA ASN A 90 -4.62 -23.40 -10.24
C ASN A 90 -3.58 -22.36 -9.79
N HIS A 91 -3.59 -21.99 -8.50
CA HIS A 91 -2.83 -20.84 -8.01
C HIS A 91 -1.86 -21.18 -6.87
N ALA A 92 -2.30 -21.99 -5.90
CA ALA A 92 -1.53 -22.35 -4.71
C ALA A 92 -0.83 -23.71 -4.83
N GLY A 93 -1.49 -24.69 -5.47
CA GLY A 93 -1.03 -26.07 -5.50
C GLY A 93 -0.93 -26.72 -4.10
N ALA A 94 -0.05 -27.72 -3.96
CA ALA A 94 0.18 -28.40 -2.69
C ALA A 94 0.82 -27.44 -1.67
N SER A 95 0.10 -27.19 -0.59
CA SER A 95 0.47 -26.26 0.48
C SER A 95 0.94 -27.00 1.74
N ARG A 96 1.95 -26.47 2.41
CA ARG A 96 2.27 -26.80 3.81
C ARG A 96 1.33 -26.03 4.73
N GLY A 97 1.23 -26.48 5.98
CA GLY A 97 0.47 -25.77 7.01
C GLY A 97 1.06 -24.40 7.31
N SER A 98 0.21 -23.40 7.50
CA SER A 98 0.62 -22.04 7.86
C SER A 98 -0.49 -21.35 8.67
N GLY A 99 -0.24 -21.09 9.95
CA GLY A 99 -1.26 -20.69 10.93
C GLY A 99 -2.52 -21.58 10.84
N PRO A 100 -3.75 -21.04 10.78
CA PRO A 100 -4.96 -21.86 10.61
C PRO A 100 -5.15 -22.55 9.26
N ILE A 101 -4.34 -22.28 8.23
CA ILE A 101 -4.44 -22.98 6.95
C ILE A 101 -3.72 -24.33 7.09
N PRO A 102 -4.43 -25.48 6.97
CA PRO A 102 -3.81 -26.78 7.07
C PRO A 102 -2.97 -27.10 5.82
N ALA A 103 -2.06 -28.05 5.95
CA ALA A 103 -1.39 -28.64 4.78
C ALA A 103 -2.41 -29.37 3.90
N GLY A 104 -2.14 -29.44 2.60
CA GLY A 104 -2.99 -30.12 1.64
C GLY A 104 -3.14 -29.35 0.33
N ASP A 105 -4.33 -29.38 -0.25
CA ASP A 105 -4.61 -28.73 -1.51
C ASP A 105 -4.98 -27.24 -1.33
N GLY A 106 -4.00 -26.35 -1.54
CA GLY A 106 -4.20 -24.91 -1.40
C GLY A 106 -5.22 -24.34 -2.39
N ASN A 107 -5.40 -24.97 -3.56
CA ASN A 107 -6.39 -24.54 -4.55
C ASN A 107 -7.83 -24.78 -4.08
N THR A 108 -8.02 -25.75 -3.17
CA THR A 108 -9.31 -25.98 -2.50
C THR A 108 -9.54 -24.95 -1.41
N LEU A 109 -8.49 -24.64 -0.64
CA LEU A 109 -8.58 -23.99 0.66
C LEU A 109 -8.58 -22.46 0.60
N MET A 110 -8.20 -21.84 -0.52
CA MET A 110 -7.98 -20.39 -0.55
C MET A 110 -8.52 -19.71 -1.81
N ILE A 111 -8.92 -18.45 -1.66
CA ILE A 111 -9.15 -17.51 -2.77
C ILE A 111 -7.84 -16.79 -3.06
N GLY A 112 -7.39 -16.74 -4.31
CA GLY A 112 -6.11 -16.18 -4.73
C GLY A 112 -6.22 -14.80 -5.38
N TRP A 113 -5.37 -13.87 -4.91
CA TRP A 113 -5.08 -12.59 -5.57
C TRP A 113 -3.74 -12.66 -6.28
N GLU A 114 -3.74 -12.43 -7.58
CA GLU A 114 -2.53 -12.22 -8.38
C GLU A 114 -2.29 -10.73 -8.55
N ILE A 115 -1.28 -10.18 -7.87
CA ILE A 115 -1.05 -8.72 -7.83
C ILE A 115 0.01 -8.36 -8.86
N ASP A 116 -0.32 -7.46 -9.78
CA ASP A 116 0.54 -7.16 -10.92
C ASP A 116 1.72 -6.26 -10.53
N TYR A 117 2.83 -6.86 -10.14
CA TYR A 117 4.14 -6.24 -9.98
C TYR A 117 5.25 -7.29 -10.07
N ASN A 118 6.47 -6.88 -10.45
CA ASN A 118 7.51 -7.87 -10.78
C ASN A 118 8.22 -8.49 -9.57
N GLY A 119 8.19 -7.87 -8.39
CA GLY A 119 8.78 -8.42 -7.17
C GLY A 119 10.31 -8.56 -7.19
N VAL A 120 11.00 -7.91 -8.13
CA VAL A 120 12.48 -7.87 -8.26
C VAL A 120 13.03 -6.45 -8.10
N ASN A 121 12.54 -5.50 -8.91
CA ASN A 121 12.91 -4.07 -8.82
C ASN A 121 11.68 -3.15 -8.82
N GLN A 122 10.49 -3.74 -8.75
CA GLN A 122 9.21 -3.08 -8.56
C GLN A 122 8.55 -3.65 -7.32
N GLU A 123 8.03 -2.75 -6.49
CA GLU A 123 7.20 -3.07 -5.32
C GLU A 123 5.72 -2.85 -5.66
N MET A 124 4.84 -3.38 -4.82
CA MET A 124 3.41 -3.13 -4.90
C MET A 124 3.11 -1.62 -4.75
N THR A 125 2.19 -1.09 -5.55
CA THR A 125 1.74 0.30 -5.38
C THR A 125 0.91 0.43 -4.10
N SER A 126 0.84 1.64 -3.55
CA SER A 126 -0.04 1.89 -2.39
C SER A 126 -1.52 1.62 -2.71
N ALA A 127 -1.93 1.79 -3.98
CA ALA A 127 -3.29 1.52 -4.42
C ALA A 127 -3.59 0.02 -4.43
N GLN A 128 -2.69 -0.80 -5.00
CA GLN A 128 -2.74 -2.26 -4.93
C GLN A 128 -2.84 -2.76 -3.48
N TYR A 129 -1.93 -2.30 -2.62
CA TYR A 129 -1.89 -2.74 -1.24
C TYR A 129 -3.19 -2.41 -0.49
N SER A 130 -3.64 -1.15 -0.57
CA SER A 130 -4.86 -0.71 0.11
C SER A 130 -6.11 -1.47 -0.37
N ALA A 131 -6.21 -1.72 -1.69
CA ALA A 131 -7.30 -2.49 -2.27
C ALA A 131 -7.26 -3.95 -1.82
N CYS A 132 -6.07 -4.58 -1.77
CA CYS A 132 -5.91 -5.95 -1.30
C CYS A 132 -6.28 -6.11 0.18
N VAL A 133 -5.89 -5.18 1.06
CA VAL A 133 -6.30 -5.18 2.47
C VAL A 133 -7.82 -5.10 2.59
N ALA A 134 -8.46 -4.16 1.88
CA ALA A 134 -9.92 -4.01 1.90
C ALA A 134 -10.64 -5.27 1.37
N ALA A 135 -10.18 -5.81 0.24
CA ALA A 135 -10.71 -7.03 -0.36
C ALA A 135 -10.58 -8.23 0.58
N THR A 136 -9.39 -8.47 1.13
CA THR A 136 -9.13 -9.59 2.03
C THR A 136 -9.92 -9.48 3.32
N ALA A 137 -10.01 -8.30 3.94
CA ALA A 137 -10.84 -8.09 5.13
C ALA A 137 -12.32 -8.42 4.86
N ALA A 138 -12.86 -7.97 3.74
CA ALA A 138 -14.25 -8.21 3.36
C ALA A 138 -14.53 -9.70 3.07
N VAL A 139 -13.62 -10.36 2.34
CA VAL A 139 -13.71 -11.79 2.02
C VAL A 139 -13.61 -12.64 3.29
N LEU A 140 -12.64 -12.39 4.17
CA LEU A 140 -12.50 -13.16 5.41
C LEU A 140 -13.69 -12.95 6.35
N THR A 141 -14.21 -11.72 6.43
CA THR A 141 -15.46 -11.44 7.15
C THR A 141 -16.62 -12.27 6.58
N ARG A 142 -16.77 -12.31 5.25
CA ARG A 142 -17.79 -13.12 4.57
C ARG A 142 -17.65 -14.62 4.84
N LEU A 143 -16.42 -15.12 4.97
CA LEU A 143 -16.09 -16.51 5.28
C LEU A 143 -16.20 -16.84 6.78
N GLY A 144 -16.45 -15.84 7.64
CA GLY A 144 -16.47 -16.03 9.10
C GLY A 144 -15.09 -16.34 9.69
N ARG A 145 -14.03 -15.78 9.10
CA ARG A 145 -12.63 -16.00 9.48
C ARG A 145 -11.97 -14.68 9.87
N ASP A 146 -10.99 -14.75 10.76
CA ASP A 146 -10.18 -13.61 11.15
C ASP A 146 -9.01 -13.38 10.19
N ALA A 147 -8.28 -12.28 10.38
CA ALA A 147 -7.12 -11.92 9.56
C ALA A 147 -5.99 -12.97 9.58
N SER A 148 -5.97 -13.86 10.58
CA SER A 148 -5.00 -14.94 10.62
C SER A 148 -5.22 -15.97 9.51
N HIS A 149 -6.24 -15.85 8.66
CA HIS A 149 -6.45 -16.69 7.46
C HIS A 149 -5.94 -16.03 6.15
N ALA A 150 -5.31 -14.86 6.22
CA ALA A 150 -4.62 -14.22 5.09
C ALA A 150 -3.16 -14.68 5.00
N ARG A 151 -2.72 -15.14 3.83
CA ARG A 151 -1.36 -15.66 3.60
C ARG A 151 -0.70 -15.06 2.38
N GLY A 152 0.63 -15.00 2.40
CA GLY A 152 1.42 -14.92 1.19
C GLY A 152 1.80 -16.32 0.70
N HIS A 153 1.91 -16.53 -0.61
CA HIS A 153 2.23 -17.84 -1.18
C HIS A 153 3.52 -18.47 -0.62
N ARG A 154 4.54 -17.66 -0.31
CA ARG A 154 5.79 -18.08 0.32
C ARG A 154 5.61 -18.71 1.70
N GLU A 155 4.52 -18.40 2.41
CA GLU A 155 4.22 -18.97 3.71
C GLU A 155 3.64 -20.39 3.60
N THR A 156 2.87 -20.65 2.55
CA THR A 156 2.18 -21.94 2.31
C THR A 156 2.92 -22.84 1.32
N SER A 157 3.91 -22.33 0.60
CA SER A 157 4.61 -23.08 -0.45
C SER A 157 5.44 -24.26 0.09
N THR A 158 5.35 -25.38 -0.61
CA THR A 158 6.18 -26.58 -0.43
C THR A 158 7.43 -26.60 -1.30
N SER A 159 7.51 -25.72 -2.30
CA SER A 159 8.56 -25.71 -3.33
C SER A 159 9.52 -24.52 -3.23
N GLY A 160 9.44 -23.73 -2.15
CA GLY A 160 10.31 -22.57 -1.93
C GLY A 160 9.95 -21.31 -2.73
N LYS A 161 8.70 -21.18 -3.19
CA LYS A 161 8.16 -19.91 -3.74
C LYS A 161 8.46 -18.72 -2.82
N ILE A 162 8.77 -17.58 -3.43
CA ILE A 162 9.19 -16.35 -2.73
C ILE A 162 8.11 -15.26 -2.71
N ASP A 163 7.07 -15.42 -3.52
CA ASP A 163 6.00 -14.44 -3.67
C ASP A 163 5.04 -14.42 -2.47
N PRO A 164 4.44 -13.28 -2.12
CA PRO A 164 4.72 -11.93 -2.62
C PRO A 164 6.04 -11.36 -2.07
N SER A 165 6.81 -10.66 -2.90
CA SER A 165 8.06 -9.99 -2.51
C SER A 165 7.79 -8.57 -1.97
N PHE A 166 8.76 -8.00 -1.24
CA PHE A 166 8.72 -6.62 -0.71
C PHE A 166 7.54 -6.29 0.22
N ILE A 167 7.05 -7.29 0.93
CA ILE A 167 5.96 -7.17 1.87
C ILE A 167 6.30 -7.92 3.15
N ASP A 168 5.95 -7.33 4.28
CA ASP A 168 5.89 -8.00 5.57
C ASP A 168 4.48 -8.59 5.74
N LEU A 169 4.39 -9.90 5.88
CA LEU A 169 3.11 -10.61 5.91
C LEU A 169 2.46 -10.56 7.30
N ASP A 170 3.22 -10.31 8.36
CA ASP A 170 2.66 -10.06 9.69
C ASP A 170 2.01 -8.66 9.74
N VAL A 171 2.66 -7.66 9.13
CA VAL A 171 2.06 -6.35 8.91
C VAL A 171 0.79 -6.48 8.08
N MET A 172 0.84 -7.12 6.90
CA MET A 172 -0.37 -7.38 6.08
C MET A 172 -1.54 -7.99 6.87
N ARG A 173 -1.28 -8.95 7.77
CA ARG A 173 -2.34 -9.52 8.62
C ARG A 173 -2.86 -8.55 9.67
N ALA A 174 -2.00 -7.75 10.29
CA ALA A 174 -2.43 -6.69 11.19
C ALA A 174 -3.29 -5.65 10.42
N ASP A 175 -2.95 -5.42 9.15
CA ASP A 175 -3.63 -4.53 8.22
C ASP A 175 -5.07 -4.93 7.98
N VAL A 176 -5.22 -6.20 7.61
CA VAL A 176 -6.51 -6.86 7.45
C VAL A 176 -7.30 -6.85 8.76
N ALA A 177 -6.68 -7.14 9.91
CA ALA A 177 -7.37 -7.15 11.20
C ALA A 177 -7.91 -5.77 11.60
N ALA A 178 -7.13 -4.71 11.38
CA ALA A 178 -7.55 -3.33 11.63
C ALA A 178 -8.73 -2.96 10.71
N ARG A 179 -8.67 -3.34 9.43
CA ARG A 179 -9.74 -3.07 8.47
C ARG A 179 -11.04 -3.82 8.80
N MET A 180 -10.94 -5.04 9.31
CA MET A 180 -12.07 -5.87 9.75
C MET A 180 -12.75 -5.30 11.01
N SER A 181 -12.00 -4.71 11.94
CA SER A 181 -12.56 -4.14 13.18
C SER A 181 -13.28 -2.80 12.98
N GLY A 182 -13.50 -2.37 11.73
CA GLY A 182 -14.11 -1.07 11.41
C GLY A 182 -13.17 0.11 11.68
N GLY A 183 -11.91 -0.15 12.02
CA GLY A 183 -10.88 0.89 12.08
C GLY A 183 -10.65 1.42 10.67
N SER A 184 -11.04 2.66 10.40
CA SER A 184 -10.36 3.44 9.37
C SER A 184 -8.86 3.37 9.67
N ALA A 185 -8.03 2.98 8.69
CA ALA A 185 -6.58 3.05 8.82
C ALA A 185 -6.24 4.40 9.44
N TRP A 186 -5.67 4.38 10.66
CA TRP A 186 -5.46 5.61 11.41
C TRP A 186 -4.70 6.58 10.51
N SER A 187 -5.25 7.77 10.31
CA SER A 187 -4.63 8.79 9.49
C SER A 187 -4.69 10.12 10.21
N THR A 188 -3.60 10.87 10.15
CA THR A 188 -3.56 12.22 10.67
C THR A 188 -2.80 13.11 9.70
N ILE A 189 -3.28 14.35 9.59
CA ILE A 189 -2.60 15.41 8.86
C ILE A 189 -2.04 16.39 9.88
N VAL A 190 -0.80 16.82 9.66
CA VAL A 190 -0.20 17.93 10.39
C VAL A 190 0.25 18.95 9.37
N ASP A 191 -0.46 20.07 9.36
CA ASP A 191 -0.15 21.29 8.63
C ASP A 191 0.78 22.21 9.45
N ASN A 192 1.52 23.11 8.81
CA ASN A 192 2.40 24.08 9.49
C ASN A 192 1.66 25.07 10.42
N THR A 193 0.34 25.17 10.31
CA THR A 193 -0.52 25.95 11.22
C THR A 193 -1.20 25.08 12.30
N THR A 194 -0.97 23.77 12.31
CA THR A 194 -1.56 22.86 13.31
C THR A 194 -0.99 23.18 14.70
N ALA A 195 -1.85 23.74 15.55
CA ALA A 195 -1.46 24.25 16.86
C ALA A 195 -0.72 23.19 17.71
N GLY A 196 0.49 23.54 18.18
CA GLY A 196 1.32 22.67 19.02
C GLY A 196 1.86 21.42 18.30
N ARG A 197 1.69 21.30 16.99
CA ARG A 197 2.14 20.17 16.18
C ARG A 197 3.19 20.52 15.14
N PHE A 198 3.51 21.80 14.96
CA PHE A 198 4.56 22.25 14.05
C PHE A 198 5.53 23.20 14.76
N THR A 199 6.83 23.02 14.52
CA THR A 199 7.89 23.88 15.06
C THR A 199 8.94 24.16 13.99
N ALA A 200 9.30 25.43 13.81
CA ALA A 200 10.41 25.85 12.96
C ALA A 200 11.15 27.03 13.63
N SER A 201 12.41 27.25 13.25
CA SER A 201 13.18 28.40 13.75
C SER A 201 12.71 29.72 13.12
N ALA A 202 13.20 30.85 13.62
CA ALA A 202 12.92 32.17 13.06
C ALA A 202 13.45 32.37 11.62
N ASN A 203 14.30 31.46 11.13
CA ASN A 203 14.80 31.49 9.75
C ASN A 203 13.78 30.98 8.71
N TRP A 204 12.67 30.43 9.16
CA TRP A 204 11.58 29.98 8.30
C TRP A 204 10.51 31.07 8.20
N GLY A 205 10.48 31.76 7.07
CA GLY A 205 9.45 32.73 6.72
C GLY A 205 8.09 32.07 6.51
N VAL A 206 7.04 32.89 6.45
CA VAL A 206 5.64 32.47 6.19
C VAL A 206 5.20 33.06 4.86
N SER A 207 4.56 32.25 4.03
CA SER A 207 3.98 32.72 2.76
C SER A 207 2.62 32.10 2.52
N SER A 208 1.73 32.87 1.92
CA SER A 208 0.43 32.43 1.42
C SER A 208 0.31 32.63 -0.10
N TYR A 209 1.43 32.93 -0.78
CA TYR A 209 1.45 33.32 -2.19
C TYR A 209 0.86 32.26 -3.12
N SER A 210 1.29 31.00 -2.97
CA SER A 210 0.81 29.93 -3.85
C SER A 210 -0.59 29.47 -3.46
N GLY A 211 -1.50 29.40 -4.43
CA GLY A 211 -2.82 28.77 -4.29
C GLY A 211 -2.77 27.24 -4.12
N GLN A 212 -1.61 26.62 -4.35
CA GLN A 212 -1.40 25.18 -4.18
C GLN A 212 -1.12 24.78 -2.73
N ARG A 213 -0.98 25.71 -1.80
CA ARG A 213 -0.69 25.42 -0.39
C ARG A 213 -1.79 24.55 0.25
N TYR A 214 -1.41 23.73 1.22
CA TYR A 214 -2.37 23.15 2.14
C TYR A 214 -2.66 24.18 3.24
N GLY A 215 -3.91 24.23 3.73
CA GLY A 215 -4.28 25.19 4.77
C GLY A 215 -4.14 26.67 4.36
N ALA A 216 -3.76 27.50 5.34
CA ALA A 216 -3.79 28.96 5.21
C ALA A 216 -2.49 29.56 4.65
N ASP A 217 -1.34 28.99 5.00
CA ASP A 217 0.00 29.44 4.64
C ASP A 217 0.99 28.26 4.68
N TYR A 218 2.23 28.48 4.25
CA TYR A 218 3.34 27.53 4.33
C TYR A 218 4.61 28.22 4.78
N ARG A 219 5.59 27.43 5.22
CA ARG A 219 6.93 27.93 5.59
C ARG A 219 7.91 27.82 4.43
N TYR A 220 8.81 28.79 4.35
CA TYR A 220 9.91 28.77 3.38
C TYR A 220 11.22 29.24 4.01
N ALA A 221 12.34 28.74 3.51
CA ALA A 221 13.67 29.18 3.93
C ALA A 221 14.69 29.03 2.80
N ASP A 222 15.75 29.83 2.85
CA ASP A 222 16.93 29.62 2.02
C ASP A 222 17.70 28.36 2.47
N PRO A 223 18.21 27.56 1.53
CA PRO A 223 19.03 26.41 1.84
C PRO A 223 20.35 26.84 2.50
N VAL A 224 20.81 26.09 3.50
CA VAL A 224 22.08 26.34 4.19
C VAL A 224 22.71 25.01 4.59
N GLN A 225 24.03 24.90 4.64
CA GLN A 225 24.72 23.68 5.12
C GLN A 225 24.75 23.62 6.65
N SER A 226 23.58 23.64 7.30
CA SER A 226 23.43 23.59 8.76
C SER A 226 22.11 22.92 9.15
N SER A 227 22.08 22.33 10.36
CA SER A 227 20.90 21.68 10.92
C SER A 227 19.89 22.73 11.38
N ASP A 228 18.83 22.91 10.60
CA ASP A 228 17.69 23.77 10.92
C ASP A 228 16.44 23.17 10.26
N VAL A 229 15.66 22.45 11.05
CA VAL A 229 14.58 21.58 10.55
C VAL A 229 13.23 22.14 11.00
N ALA A 230 12.29 22.26 10.07
CA ALA A 230 10.88 22.46 10.35
C ALA A 230 10.23 21.11 10.69
N TRP A 231 9.88 20.89 11.96
CA TRP A 231 9.40 19.62 12.48
C TRP A 231 7.87 19.55 12.59
N TYR A 232 7.32 18.42 12.14
CA TYR A 232 5.95 17.98 12.37
C TYR A 232 5.93 16.95 13.50
N ARG A 233 5.26 17.32 14.60
CA ARG A 233 5.03 16.49 15.78
C ARG A 233 3.73 15.73 15.62
N VAL A 234 3.81 14.40 15.74
CA VAL A 234 2.68 13.50 15.52
C VAL A 234 2.54 12.56 16.71
N ASN A 235 1.32 12.41 17.21
CA ASN A 235 0.98 11.37 18.17
C ASN A 235 0.68 10.07 17.45
N VAL A 236 1.70 9.23 17.28
CA VAL A 236 1.60 7.94 16.61
C VAL A 236 0.91 6.96 17.56
N PRO A 237 -0.25 6.38 17.21
CA PRO A 237 -1.08 5.63 18.15
C PRO A 237 -0.47 4.29 18.56
N ALA A 238 0.37 3.69 17.70
CA ALA A 238 1.04 2.43 17.96
C ALA A 238 2.32 2.33 17.12
N THR A 239 3.34 1.62 17.62
CA THR A 239 4.53 1.33 16.81
C THR A 239 4.13 0.45 15.64
N GLY A 240 4.54 0.79 14.42
CA GLY A 240 4.14 0.05 13.23
C GLY A 240 4.52 0.75 11.94
N SER A 241 4.01 0.25 10.82
CA SER A 241 4.25 0.81 9.49
C SER A 241 3.31 1.97 9.20
N TYR A 242 3.84 3.07 8.67
CA TYR A 242 3.09 4.24 8.28
C TYR A 242 3.56 4.73 6.92
N ARG A 243 2.64 4.92 5.98
CA ARG A 243 2.89 5.69 4.78
C ARG A 243 2.91 7.16 5.18
N ILE A 244 3.95 7.85 4.74
CA ILE A 244 4.11 9.27 4.97
C ILE A 244 3.96 9.96 3.63
N ASP A 245 2.94 10.80 3.52
CA ASP A 245 2.77 11.71 2.40
C ASP A 245 3.17 13.13 2.83
N ALA A 246 3.70 13.92 1.91
CA ALA A 246 3.95 15.34 2.09
C ALA A 246 3.20 16.15 1.03
N TRP A 247 2.86 17.38 1.38
CA TRP A 247 2.27 18.37 0.50
C TRP A 247 3.20 19.58 0.44
N TRP A 248 3.29 20.21 -0.73
CA TRP A 248 3.97 21.48 -0.94
C TRP A 248 3.36 22.21 -2.15
N PRO A 249 3.41 23.55 -2.20
CA PRO A 249 3.26 24.28 -3.44
C PRO A 249 4.50 24.10 -4.33
N ALA A 250 4.32 23.97 -5.64
CA ALA A 250 5.43 23.87 -6.59
C ALA A 250 5.72 25.19 -7.31
N ASN A 251 7.00 25.48 -7.50
CA ASN A 251 7.49 26.62 -8.28
C ASN A 251 8.90 26.33 -8.79
N ALA A 252 9.23 26.75 -10.02
CA ALA A 252 10.55 26.54 -10.61
C ALA A 252 11.72 27.12 -9.78
N GLY A 253 11.47 28.13 -8.94
CA GLY A 253 12.44 28.71 -8.01
C GLY A 253 12.60 27.96 -6.67
N TYR A 254 11.92 26.84 -6.48
CA TYR A 254 12.04 26.00 -5.27
C TYR A 254 13.13 24.95 -5.42
N ASN A 255 13.47 24.34 -4.29
CA ASN A 255 14.60 23.44 -4.19
C ASN A 255 14.33 22.08 -4.87
N SER A 256 15.28 21.63 -5.68
CA SER A 256 15.16 20.37 -6.42
C SER A 256 15.49 19.11 -5.62
N ALA A 257 15.98 19.27 -4.39
CA ALA A 257 16.44 18.17 -3.56
C ALA A 257 16.18 18.46 -2.07
N THR A 258 14.97 18.94 -1.74
CA THR A 258 14.53 19.23 -0.37
C THR A 258 14.58 17.95 0.48
N PRO A 259 15.40 17.91 1.54
CA PRO A 259 15.48 16.75 2.43
C PRO A 259 14.30 16.71 3.42
N TYR A 260 13.48 15.67 3.33
CA TYR A 260 12.51 15.27 4.35
C TYR A 260 13.14 14.21 5.25
N ILE A 261 13.18 14.46 6.56
CA ILE A 261 13.69 13.55 7.58
C ILE A 261 12.50 12.85 8.24
N VAL A 262 12.53 11.52 8.29
CA VAL A 262 11.57 10.68 9.00
C VAL A 262 12.25 10.00 10.18
N ALA A 263 11.74 10.23 11.39
CA ALA A 263 12.23 9.59 12.61
C ALA A 263 11.61 8.19 12.75
N THR A 264 12.36 7.16 12.37
CA THR A 264 11.92 5.76 12.38
C THR A 264 12.38 5.03 13.65
N THR A 265 11.90 3.81 13.85
CA THR A 265 12.38 2.92 14.93
C THR A 265 13.87 2.55 14.79
N ALA A 266 14.44 2.65 13.59
CA ALA A 266 15.84 2.35 13.29
C ALA A 266 16.72 3.62 13.15
N GLY A 267 16.22 4.78 13.59
CA GLY A 267 16.88 6.08 13.43
C GLY A 267 16.31 6.91 12.28
N ASN A 268 16.95 8.04 11.99
CA ASN A 268 16.45 8.96 10.98
C ASN A 268 16.69 8.45 9.56
N ARG A 269 15.69 8.57 8.70
CA ARG A 269 15.77 8.33 7.25
C ARG A 269 15.51 9.63 6.51
N THR A 270 16.27 9.90 5.45
CA THR A 270 16.11 11.12 4.65
C THR A 270 15.64 10.77 3.25
N VAL A 271 14.64 11.50 2.76
CA VAL A 271 14.11 11.42 1.40
C VAL A 271 14.25 12.79 0.76
N ASN A 272 14.93 12.87 -0.39
CA ASN A 272 15.07 14.12 -1.13
C ASN A 272 13.94 14.26 -2.16
N VAL A 273 13.32 15.44 -2.17
CA VAL A 273 12.13 15.72 -2.97
C VAL A 273 12.37 16.94 -3.86
N ASP A 274 11.97 16.86 -5.12
CA ASP A 274 11.95 17.99 -6.04
C ASP A 274 10.68 18.82 -5.85
N GLN A 275 10.80 20.01 -5.26
CA GLN A 275 9.68 20.91 -5.02
C GLN A 275 9.39 21.85 -6.20
N ARG A 276 10.08 21.70 -7.34
CA ARG A 276 9.84 22.54 -8.52
C ARG A 276 8.61 22.15 -9.31
N ALA A 277 8.15 20.92 -9.14
CA ALA A 277 7.03 20.34 -9.87
C ALA A 277 6.13 19.51 -8.96
N THR A 278 4.97 19.09 -9.49
CA THR A 278 4.03 18.16 -8.84
C THR A 278 3.48 18.60 -7.47
N GLY A 279 3.54 19.89 -7.14
CA GLY A 279 2.94 20.45 -5.93
C GLY A 279 1.40 20.54 -6.00
N GLY A 280 0.77 20.94 -4.90
CA GLY A 280 -0.69 21.02 -4.80
C GLY A 280 -1.41 19.68 -4.72
N GLN A 281 -0.70 18.62 -4.29
CA GLN A 281 -1.23 17.28 -4.11
C GLN A 281 -0.38 16.52 -3.08
N TRP A 282 -0.96 15.48 -2.48
CA TRP A 282 -0.23 14.59 -1.58
C TRP A 282 0.77 13.72 -2.36
N ARG A 283 2.03 13.72 -1.92
CA ARG A 283 3.13 12.97 -2.52
C ARG A 283 3.73 12.04 -1.49
N SER A 284 3.77 10.74 -1.79
CA SER A 284 4.36 9.74 -0.88
C SER A 284 5.86 9.97 -0.77
N LEU A 285 6.35 10.02 0.47
CA LEU A 285 7.77 9.94 0.83
C LEU A 285 8.21 8.48 1.01
N GLY A 286 7.26 7.56 1.14
CA GLY A 286 7.50 6.13 1.39
C GLY A 286 6.73 5.61 2.61
N THR A 287 7.01 4.35 2.94
CA THR A 287 6.47 3.66 4.12
C THR A 287 7.59 3.43 5.13
N PHE A 288 7.34 3.78 6.39
CA PHE A 288 8.33 3.76 7.45
C PHE A 288 7.79 3.11 8.72
N ALA A 289 8.65 2.34 9.41
CA ALA A 289 8.35 1.87 10.75
C ALA A 289 8.52 3.01 11.76
N LEU A 290 7.42 3.51 12.34
CA LEU A 290 7.44 4.60 13.30
C LEU A 290 7.21 4.08 14.72
N PRO A 291 7.91 4.63 15.74
CA PRO A 291 7.59 4.36 17.12
C PRO A 291 6.29 5.06 17.55
N ALA A 292 5.53 4.40 18.41
CA ALA A 292 4.36 5.00 19.09
C ALA A 292 4.74 6.27 19.87
N GLY A 293 3.71 7.04 20.25
CA GLY A 293 3.82 8.18 21.12
C GLY A 293 3.95 9.51 20.38
N ASP A 294 3.97 10.58 21.18
CA ASP A 294 3.82 11.95 20.72
C ASP A 294 5.17 12.68 20.64
N ALA A 295 5.73 12.76 19.43
CA ALA A 295 7.05 13.33 19.18
C ALA A 295 7.22 13.80 17.72
N ASN A 296 8.33 14.47 17.44
CA ASN A 296 8.70 14.86 16.08
C ASN A 296 8.90 13.58 15.25
N ARG A 297 8.15 13.46 14.15
CA ARG A 297 8.16 12.25 13.30
C ARG A 297 8.60 12.54 11.88
N VAL A 298 8.26 13.71 11.36
CA VAL A 298 8.66 14.16 10.02
C VAL A 298 9.22 15.56 10.14
N GLY A 299 10.28 15.88 9.43
CA GLY A 299 10.84 17.22 9.39
C GLY A 299 11.32 17.58 8.00
N VAL A 300 11.27 18.87 7.65
CA VAL A 300 11.87 19.40 6.42
C VAL A 300 13.15 20.11 6.81
N SER A 301 14.28 19.61 6.32
CA SER A 301 15.59 20.22 6.55
C SER A 301 15.88 21.21 5.45
N ARG A 302 16.47 22.35 5.79
CA ARG A 302 17.08 23.24 4.78
C ARG A 302 18.56 22.93 4.52
N TRP A 303 19.07 21.80 5.04
CA TRP A 303 20.42 21.29 4.77
C TRP A 303 20.52 20.62 3.39
N THR A 304 20.71 21.45 2.36
CA THR A 304 20.90 21.00 0.98
C THR A 304 21.82 21.94 0.22
N SER A 305 22.55 21.41 -0.77
CA SER A 305 23.43 22.18 -1.66
C SER A 305 22.71 22.63 -2.94
N ALA A 306 21.52 22.09 -3.21
CA ALA A 306 20.69 22.56 -4.31
C ALA A 306 20.20 23.98 -4.05
N ALA A 307 20.12 24.80 -5.10
CA ALA A 307 19.59 26.15 -5.04
C ALA A 307 18.06 26.16 -4.95
N GLY A 308 17.49 27.32 -4.65
CA GLY A 308 16.05 27.54 -4.56
C GLY A 308 15.51 27.31 -3.15
N LEU A 309 14.36 27.95 -2.87
CA LEU A 309 13.74 27.93 -1.55
C LEU A 309 13.29 26.51 -1.16
N VAL A 310 13.51 26.17 0.10
CA VAL A 310 12.97 24.95 0.71
C VAL A 310 11.62 25.27 1.34
N ILE A 311 10.61 24.45 1.04
CA ILE A 311 9.23 24.66 1.48
C ILE A 311 8.79 23.60 2.48
N ALA A 312 8.11 24.01 3.55
CA ALA A 312 7.47 23.12 4.51
C ALA A 312 6.02 23.55 4.71
N ASP A 313 5.08 22.69 4.31
CA ASP A 313 3.64 22.97 4.31
C ASP A 313 2.91 21.91 5.19
N ALA A 314 2.58 20.74 4.65
CA ALA A 314 1.87 19.71 5.43
C ALA A 314 2.41 18.29 5.22
N VAL A 315 2.18 17.43 6.21
CA VAL A 315 2.43 15.98 6.15
C VAL A 315 1.19 15.19 6.54
N ARG A 316 1.03 14.01 5.95
CA ARG A 316 -0.02 13.04 6.31
C ARG A 316 0.62 11.70 6.64
N LEU A 317 0.30 11.18 7.82
CA LEU A 317 0.69 9.84 8.21
C LEU A 317 -0.53 8.96 8.14
N THR A 318 -0.44 7.85 7.41
CA THR A 318 -1.50 6.84 7.35
C THR A 318 -0.89 5.53 7.82
N ARG A 319 -1.46 4.95 8.87
CA ARG A 319 -1.07 3.62 9.32
C ARG A 319 -1.34 2.65 8.18
N ILE A 320 -0.28 1.97 7.77
CA ILE A 320 -0.37 0.79 6.93
C ILE A 320 -0.42 -0.31 7.98
N ALA A 321 -1.65 -0.77 8.17
CA ALA A 321 -2.00 -1.53 9.33
C ALA A 321 -1.27 -2.89 9.47
#